data_AF-J3BX66-F1
#
_entry.id   AF-J3BX66-F1
#
_cell.length_a   1.000
_cell.length_b   1.000
_cell.length_c   1.000
_cell.angle_alpha   90.00
_cell.angle_beta   90.00
_cell.angle_gamma   90.00
#
_symmetry.space_group_name_H-M   'P 1'
#
loop_
_entity.id
_entity.type
_entity.pdbx_description
1 polymer ?
#
loop_
_entity_poly.entity_id
_entity_poly.type
_entity_poly.pdbx_seq_one_letter_code
_entity_poly.pdbx_strand_id
1 'polypeptide(L)'
;MKYYLLLLITFVSISCSDSSSQNEKNDEELITPPVNFPYTFGKKPVDGKEIYIPIELKQNDFTAKSSKWCYQRSASSDNIIVFWEAGFGADPTVTPKASMQVNLRDFMDKAEKFYAYYRDEMKFVEKGKSKSDKYRMIVMLVYQEEWLATGSGYDDVIGALWVNPATTKPVGHVIAHEFGHSFQYQVKCDGHYGFRDQNYVGSFWEQCAQYMSWQQYPAEFTGDLPFLLKNIHKNFSHEDIRYESIYLMEYWKQKHGKEFLGRVWNEAIDAEHPIEAYKRITKINQEQFNDEVFEYACKNITWDYPLGEYNNTYINALPKLQQDEYKHKTSLTAVGDGYFQISPNQIPQSYGYNAIKLEVPATGTNVSVSFEGLDNNWKSIAGWRWGFVVVNTQNKPIYGTIQRDSKGAASIVIQENFKELWLIVSGAPTVHTNHVWDDKSDNDENFPYKIKLTNTSLK
;
A
#
# COMPACT_ATOMS: atom_id res chain seq x y z
N MET A 1 -42.60 59.52 -15.90
CA MET A 1 -44.02 59.60 -16.32
C MET A 1 -44.20 58.60 -17.45
N LYS A 2 -45.22 57.75 -17.32
CA LYS A 2 -45.58 56.58 -18.15
C LYS A 2 -45.43 56.82 -19.65
N TYR A 3 -45.12 55.78 -20.42
CA TYR A 3 -46.04 55.24 -21.44
C TYR A 3 -45.79 53.74 -21.64
N TYR A 4 -46.83 52.97 -21.35
CA TYR A 4 -47.00 51.54 -21.65
C TYR A 4 -47.37 51.39 -23.12
N LEU A 5 -46.78 50.43 -23.83
CA LEU A 5 -47.27 50.00 -25.13
C LEU A 5 -48.13 48.75 -24.94
N LEU A 6 -49.43 48.95 -25.20
CA LEU A 6 -50.50 47.96 -25.27
C LEU A 6 -50.48 47.37 -26.69
N LEU A 7 -50.44 46.05 -26.86
CA LEU A 7 -50.73 45.42 -28.15
C LEU A 7 -51.82 44.36 -28.02
N LEU A 8 -52.75 44.46 -28.97
CA LEU A 8 -54.06 43.82 -29.04
C LEU A 8 -54.02 42.29 -29.08
N ILE A 9 -55.01 41.72 -28.40
CA ILE A 9 -55.47 40.34 -28.47
C ILE A 9 -56.29 40.15 -29.74
N THR A 10 -55.95 39.14 -30.55
CA THR A 10 -56.85 38.53 -31.53
C THR A 10 -57.14 37.09 -31.11
N PHE A 11 -58.39 36.82 -30.77
CA PHE A 11 -58.94 35.49 -30.51
C PHE A 11 -59.09 34.72 -31.82
N VAL A 12 -58.45 33.56 -31.91
CA VAL A 12 -58.82 32.50 -32.86
C VAL A 12 -59.17 31.27 -32.04
N SER A 13 -60.46 30.95 -31.99
CA SER A 13 -61.01 29.74 -31.41
C SER A 13 -60.83 28.58 -32.38
N ILE A 14 -59.97 27.61 -32.04
CA ILE A 14 -59.93 26.29 -32.68
C ILE A 14 -60.06 25.24 -31.57
N SER A 15 -61.25 24.64 -31.56
CA SER A 15 -61.67 23.31 -31.09
C SER A 15 -60.67 22.46 -30.31
N CYS A 16 -61.06 22.10 -29.09
CA CYS A 16 -60.55 20.97 -28.33
C CYS A 16 -60.68 19.66 -29.14
N SER A 17 -59.55 19.01 -29.37
CA SER A 17 -59.49 17.55 -29.53
C SER A 17 -58.64 17.03 -28.38
N ASP A 18 -59.24 16.20 -27.53
CA ASP A 18 -58.54 15.42 -26.50
C ASP A 18 -57.43 14.59 -27.16
N SER A 19 -56.20 15.11 -27.14
CA SER A 19 -55.02 14.30 -27.29
C SER A 19 -54.64 13.83 -25.91
N SER A 20 -55.10 12.62 -25.56
CA SER A 20 -54.52 11.85 -24.48
C SER A 20 -53.00 11.94 -24.57
N SER A 21 -52.38 12.53 -23.55
CA SER A 21 -50.95 12.44 -23.33
C SER A 21 -50.62 10.95 -23.23
N GLN A 22 -50.14 10.36 -24.32
CA GLN A 22 -49.40 9.12 -24.23
C GLN A 22 -48.19 9.44 -23.36
N ASN A 23 -48.28 9.04 -22.09
CA ASN A 23 -47.09 8.67 -21.34
C ASN A 23 -46.35 7.66 -22.21
N GLU A 24 -45.34 8.11 -22.96
CA GLU A 24 -44.24 7.25 -23.34
C GLU A 24 -43.67 6.72 -22.01
N LYS A 25 -44.17 5.55 -21.60
CA LYS A 25 -43.39 4.66 -20.77
C LYS A 25 -42.08 4.53 -21.51
N ASN A 26 -40.99 5.03 -20.92
CA ASN A 26 -39.65 4.60 -21.27
C ASN A 26 -39.68 3.08 -21.11
N ASP A 27 -39.92 2.36 -22.22
CA ASP A 27 -39.63 0.95 -22.31
C ASP A 27 -38.11 0.87 -22.10
N GLU A 28 -37.70 0.58 -20.87
CA GLU A 28 -36.33 0.21 -20.56
C GLU A 28 -36.00 -0.98 -21.45
N GLU A 29 -35.37 -0.70 -22.59
CA GLU A 29 -34.82 -1.73 -23.46
C GLU A 29 -33.94 -2.62 -22.59
N LEU A 30 -34.44 -3.83 -22.31
CA LEU A 30 -33.82 -4.75 -21.37
C LEU A 30 -32.45 -5.14 -21.93
N ILE A 31 -31.39 -4.62 -21.32
CA ILE A 31 -30.03 -4.97 -21.71
C ILE A 31 -29.73 -6.34 -21.14
N THR A 32 -29.52 -7.30 -22.05
CA THR A 32 -29.18 -8.68 -21.66
C THR A 32 -27.82 -8.70 -20.97
N PRO A 33 -27.70 -9.23 -19.75
CA PRO A 33 -26.42 -9.37 -19.08
C PRO A 33 -25.51 -10.38 -19.80
N PRO A 34 -24.18 -10.29 -19.61
CA PRO A 34 -23.27 -11.34 -20.03
C PRO A 34 -23.68 -12.70 -19.43
N VAL A 35 -23.34 -13.78 -20.13
CA VAL A 35 -23.64 -15.15 -19.66
C VAL A 35 -23.03 -15.38 -18.27
N ASN A 36 -23.81 -15.97 -17.36
CA ASN A 36 -23.41 -16.25 -15.98
C ASN A 36 -22.98 -15.00 -15.18
N PHE A 37 -23.63 -13.85 -15.39
CA PHE A 37 -23.36 -12.64 -14.62
C PHE A 37 -24.40 -12.47 -13.47
N PRO A 38 -24.01 -12.66 -12.20
CA PRO A 38 -24.93 -12.73 -11.07
C PRO A 38 -25.24 -11.37 -10.45
N TYR A 39 -24.73 -10.29 -11.03
CA TYR A 39 -24.86 -8.93 -10.51
C TYR A 39 -25.96 -8.17 -11.25
N THR A 40 -26.44 -7.08 -10.64
CA THR A 40 -27.34 -6.16 -11.35
C THR A 40 -26.61 -5.58 -12.56
N PHE A 41 -27.21 -5.63 -13.74
CA PHE A 41 -26.60 -5.20 -14.99
C PHE A 41 -27.55 -4.32 -15.79
N GLY A 42 -27.03 -3.22 -16.34
CA GLY A 42 -27.74 -2.34 -17.27
C GLY A 42 -28.98 -1.64 -16.67
N LYS A 43 -29.09 -1.55 -15.34
CA LYS A 43 -30.20 -0.90 -14.66
C LYS A 43 -29.81 -0.39 -13.28
N LYS A 44 -30.62 0.52 -12.73
CA LYS A 44 -30.42 1.04 -11.37
C LYS A 44 -30.67 -0.09 -10.36
N PRO A 45 -29.76 -0.36 -9.41
CA PRO A 45 -30.05 -1.28 -8.31
C PRO A 45 -31.19 -0.72 -7.44
N VAL A 46 -32.12 -1.59 -7.05
CA VAL A 46 -33.35 -1.22 -6.30
C VAL A 46 -33.31 -1.67 -4.84
N ASP A 47 -32.30 -2.45 -4.48
CA ASP A 47 -32.06 -3.05 -3.17
C ASP A 47 -30.61 -2.79 -2.70
N GLY A 48 -30.29 -3.21 -1.48
CA GLY A 48 -28.97 -3.05 -0.88
C GLY A 48 -28.62 -1.61 -0.53
N LYS A 49 -27.33 -1.26 -0.65
CA LYS A 49 -26.80 0.08 -0.35
C LYS A 49 -27.37 1.13 -1.31
N GLU A 50 -27.26 2.41 -0.99
CA GLU A 50 -27.55 3.50 -1.91
C GLU A 50 -26.37 3.78 -2.85
N ILE A 51 -26.58 4.62 -3.86
CA ILE A 51 -25.50 5.19 -4.68
C ILE A 51 -25.42 6.67 -4.34
N TYR A 52 -24.29 7.11 -3.81
CA TYR A 52 -24.03 8.53 -3.62
C TYR A 52 -23.81 9.18 -4.99
N ILE A 53 -24.37 10.39 -5.20
CA ILE A 53 -24.15 11.17 -6.42
C ILE A 53 -23.15 12.28 -6.09
N PRO A 54 -21.89 12.19 -6.53
CA PRO A 54 -20.87 13.19 -6.28
C PRO A 54 -21.27 14.58 -6.74
N ILE A 55 -20.75 15.62 -6.10
CA ILE A 55 -21.04 17.03 -6.41
C ILE A 55 -20.79 17.32 -7.90
N GLU A 56 -19.67 16.85 -8.44
CA GLU A 56 -19.31 17.05 -9.85
C GLU A 56 -20.21 16.30 -10.84
N LEU A 57 -20.91 15.25 -10.39
CA LEU A 57 -21.81 14.46 -11.22
C LEU A 57 -23.30 14.86 -11.09
N LYS A 58 -23.62 15.92 -10.33
CA LYS A 58 -25.01 16.37 -10.13
C LYS A 58 -25.75 16.77 -11.42
N GLN A 59 -25.02 17.20 -12.44
CA GLN A 59 -25.58 17.57 -13.75
C GLN A 59 -25.67 16.38 -14.71
N ASN A 60 -25.12 15.21 -14.35
CA ASN A 60 -25.22 14.00 -15.16
C ASN A 60 -26.57 13.31 -14.87
N ASP A 61 -27.45 13.25 -15.86
CA ASP A 61 -28.68 12.46 -15.75
C ASP A 61 -28.35 10.96 -15.93
N PHE A 62 -28.23 10.24 -14.82
CA PHE A 62 -27.92 8.81 -14.83
C PHE A 62 -29.00 7.91 -15.47
N THR A 63 -30.20 8.45 -15.74
CA THR A 63 -31.28 7.70 -16.40
C THR A 63 -31.27 7.87 -17.92
N ALA A 64 -30.64 8.93 -18.43
CA ALA A 64 -30.52 9.20 -19.85
C ALA A 64 -29.36 8.43 -20.49
N LYS A 65 -29.67 7.61 -21.51
CA LYS A 65 -28.66 6.87 -22.30
C LYS A 65 -27.61 7.79 -22.94
N SER A 66 -27.94 9.05 -23.20
CA SER A 66 -27.06 10.06 -23.80
C SER A 66 -26.06 10.68 -22.82
N SER A 67 -26.28 10.57 -21.51
CA SER A 67 -25.34 11.06 -20.49
C SER A 67 -24.02 10.32 -20.56
N LYS A 68 -22.95 10.92 -20.03
CA LYS A 68 -21.63 10.27 -19.96
C LYS A 68 -21.71 8.96 -19.16
N TRP A 69 -22.34 9.03 -17.99
CA TRP A 69 -22.58 7.91 -17.09
C TRP A 69 -24.09 7.64 -17.01
N CYS A 70 -24.52 6.39 -17.15
CA CYS A 70 -25.92 6.05 -16.99
C CYS A 70 -26.10 4.61 -16.48
N TYR A 71 -27.26 4.32 -15.89
CA TYR A 71 -27.55 3.00 -15.33
C TYR A 71 -27.59 1.89 -16.38
N GLN A 72 -27.97 2.21 -17.61
CA GLN A 72 -27.92 1.29 -18.76
C GLN A 72 -26.49 0.89 -19.13
N ARG A 73 -25.49 1.64 -18.68
CA ARG A 73 -24.06 1.32 -18.78
C ARG A 73 -23.45 1.17 -17.39
N SER A 74 -24.05 0.29 -16.61
CA SER A 74 -23.58 -0.01 -15.26
C SER A 74 -23.72 -1.48 -14.87
N ALA A 75 -22.91 -1.90 -13.90
CA ALA A 75 -23.08 -3.16 -13.19
C ALA A 75 -22.86 -2.93 -11.69
N SER A 76 -23.66 -3.60 -10.86
CA SER A 76 -23.68 -3.36 -9.42
C SER A 76 -23.83 -4.64 -8.62
N SER A 77 -23.01 -4.76 -7.59
CA SER A 77 -23.14 -5.68 -6.46
C SER A 77 -23.78 -4.97 -5.27
N ASP A 78 -23.75 -5.57 -4.07
CA ASP A 78 -24.16 -4.92 -2.83
C ASP A 78 -23.23 -3.79 -2.39
N ASN A 79 -21.92 -3.89 -2.70
CA ASN A 79 -20.90 -2.97 -2.18
C ASN A 79 -20.37 -2.01 -3.24
N ILE A 80 -20.51 -2.32 -4.53
CA ILE A 80 -19.79 -1.64 -5.61
C ILE A 80 -20.74 -1.39 -6.77
N ILE A 81 -20.59 -0.23 -7.42
CA ILE A 81 -21.18 0.04 -8.73
C ILE A 81 -20.09 0.47 -9.71
N VAL A 82 -20.07 -0.15 -10.88
CA VAL A 82 -19.23 0.22 -12.01
C VAL A 82 -20.10 0.95 -13.03
N PHE A 83 -19.71 2.16 -13.42
CA PHE A 83 -20.25 2.86 -14.59
C PHE A 83 -19.21 2.86 -15.71
N TRP A 84 -19.64 2.80 -16.98
CA TRP A 84 -18.73 2.90 -18.11
C TRP A 84 -19.20 3.88 -19.19
N GLU A 85 -18.22 4.46 -19.90
CA GLU A 85 -18.47 5.43 -20.96
C GLU A 85 -19.11 4.79 -22.21
N ALA A 86 -19.80 5.59 -23.03
CA ALA A 86 -20.55 5.11 -24.19
C ALA A 86 -19.70 4.36 -25.23
N GLY A 87 -18.39 4.59 -25.29
CA GLY A 87 -17.48 3.93 -26.24
C GLY A 87 -17.41 2.41 -26.09
N PHE A 88 -17.72 1.87 -24.91
CA PHE A 88 -17.79 0.42 -24.69
C PHE A 88 -19.06 -0.22 -25.27
N GLY A 89 -20.08 0.59 -25.58
CA GLY A 89 -21.42 0.11 -25.90
C GLY A 89 -22.21 -0.32 -24.67
N ALA A 90 -23.19 -1.20 -24.88
CA ALA A 90 -24.06 -1.73 -23.81
C ALA A 90 -23.38 -2.82 -22.96
N ASP A 91 -22.31 -3.43 -23.45
CA ASP A 91 -21.57 -4.48 -22.75
C ASP A 91 -20.07 -4.34 -23.04
N PRO A 92 -19.24 -3.99 -22.03
CA PRO A 92 -17.81 -3.81 -22.22
C PRO A 92 -17.08 -5.12 -22.53
N THR A 93 -17.69 -6.29 -22.36
CA THR A 93 -17.06 -7.59 -22.67
C THR A 93 -16.98 -7.86 -24.18
N VAL A 94 -17.87 -7.24 -24.96
CA VAL A 94 -18.01 -7.47 -26.43
C VAL A 94 -17.77 -6.20 -27.26
N THR A 95 -17.12 -5.19 -26.67
CA THR A 95 -16.71 -3.98 -27.40
C THR A 95 -15.93 -4.35 -28.68
N PRO A 96 -16.19 -3.72 -29.84
CA PRO A 96 -15.55 -4.08 -31.12
C PRO A 96 -14.02 -3.99 -31.09
N LYS A 97 -13.47 -3.04 -30.33
CA LYS A 97 -12.02 -2.85 -30.16
C LYS A 97 -11.52 -3.77 -29.05
N ALA A 98 -10.77 -4.82 -29.42
CA ALA A 98 -10.27 -5.83 -28.48
C ALA A 98 -9.43 -5.25 -27.32
N SER A 99 -8.61 -4.22 -27.59
CA SER A 99 -7.84 -3.53 -26.52
C SER A 99 -8.76 -2.85 -25.49
N MET A 100 -10.01 -2.54 -25.86
CA MET A 100 -11.00 -1.91 -25.00
C MET A 100 -11.99 -2.87 -24.35
N GLN A 101 -11.98 -4.17 -24.68
CA GLN A 101 -12.88 -5.12 -24.00
C GLN A 101 -12.56 -5.21 -22.50
N VAL A 102 -13.51 -5.43 -21.61
CA VAL A 102 -13.25 -5.66 -20.18
C VAL A 102 -14.02 -6.90 -19.74
N ASN A 103 -13.34 -7.84 -19.09
CA ASN A 103 -14.02 -8.97 -18.45
C ASN A 103 -14.72 -8.49 -17.18
N LEU A 104 -15.97 -8.03 -17.33
CA LEU A 104 -16.72 -7.43 -16.23
C LEU A 104 -17.02 -8.43 -15.11
N ARG A 105 -17.14 -9.73 -15.42
CA ARG A 105 -17.33 -10.76 -14.39
C ARG A 105 -16.08 -10.89 -13.52
N ASP A 106 -14.90 -10.99 -14.14
CA ASP A 106 -13.62 -11.03 -13.42
C ASP A 106 -13.42 -9.78 -12.56
N PHE A 107 -13.77 -8.61 -13.10
CA PHE A 107 -13.72 -7.36 -12.37
C PHE A 107 -14.62 -7.36 -11.13
N MET A 108 -15.91 -7.63 -11.29
CA MET A 108 -16.86 -7.59 -10.18
C MET A 108 -16.53 -8.65 -9.11
N ASP A 109 -16.16 -9.87 -9.51
CA ASP A 109 -15.81 -10.94 -8.57
C ASP A 109 -14.58 -10.58 -7.73
N LYS A 110 -13.56 -9.97 -8.33
CA LYS A 110 -12.33 -9.56 -7.62
C LYS A 110 -12.52 -8.30 -6.80
N ALA A 111 -13.24 -7.32 -7.33
CA ALA A 111 -13.56 -6.09 -6.61
C ALA A 111 -14.32 -6.37 -5.31
N GLU A 112 -15.30 -7.29 -5.33
CA GLU A 112 -15.99 -7.74 -4.11
C GLU A 112 -15.05 -8.43 -3.12
N LYS A 113 -14.09 -9.23 -3.60
CA LYS A 113 -13.09 -9.88 -2.73
C LYS A 113 -12.18 -8.86 -2.05
N PHE A 114 -11.66 -7.89 -2.79
CA PHE A 114 -10.81 -6.83 -2.23
C PHE A 114 -11.58 -6.00 -1.22
N TYR A 115 -12.80 -5.57 -1.58
CA TYR A 115 -13.66 -4.81 -0.70
C TYR A 115 -13.97 -5.57 0.60
N ALA A 116 -14.36 -6.84 0.51
CA ALA A 116 -14.64 -7.67 1.68
C ALA A 116 -13.40 -7.85 2.55
N TYR A 117 -12.22 -8.10 1.97
CA TYR A 117 -10.99 -8.25 2.74
C TYR A 117 -10.59 -6.96 3.47
N TYR A 118 -10.63 -5.80 2.79
CA TYR A 118 -10.25 -4.52 3.41
C TYR A 118 -11.25 -4.05 4.46
N ARG A 119 -12.54 -4.33 4.27
CA ARG A 119 -13.60 -4.05 5.25
C ARG A 119 -13.55 -5.01 6.44
N ASP A 120 -13.57 -6.31 6.19
CA ASP A 120 -13.90 -7.31 7.22
C ASP A 120 -12.65 -7.88 7.88
N GLU A 121 -11.58 -8.10 7.11
CA GLU A 121 -10.35 -8.73 7.59
C GLU A 121 -9.35 -7.70 8.12
N MET A 122 -9.10 -6.63 7.37
CA MET A 122 -8.19 -5.55 7.78
C MET A 122 -8.88 -4.44 8.57
N LYS A 123 -10.22 -4.38 8.57
CA LYS A 123 -11.02 -3.42 9.36
C LYS A 123 -10.63 -1.96 9.15
N PHE A 124 -10.42 -1.56 7.89
CA PHE A 124 -10.22 -0.15 7.55
C PHE A 124 -11.45 0.72 7.80
N VAL A 125 -12.61 0.11 7.94
CA VAL A 125 -13.85 0.77 8.32
C VAL A 125 -14.54 -0.01 9.44
N GLU A 126 -15.32 0.69 10.26
CA GLU A 126 -16.12 0.06 11.31
C GLU A 126 -17.55 -0.18 10.83
N LYS A 127 -17.94 -1.45 10.67
CA LYS A 127 -19.29 -1.84 10.26
C LYS A 127 -20.35 -1.30 11.21
N GLY A 128 -21.40 -0.72 10.64
CA GLY A 128 -22.48 -0.03 11.35
C GLY A 128 -22.17 1.44 11.67
N LYS A 129 -20.96 1.92 11.38
CA LYS A 129 -20.54 3.31 11.59
C LYS A 129 -19.89 3.93 10.36
N SER A 130 -19.73 3.18 9.28
CA SER A 130 -19.08 3.67 8.07
C SER A 130 -20.10 4.21 7.08
N LYS A 131 -19.75 5.28 6.35
CA LYS A 131 -20.55 5.71 5.20
C LYS A 131 -20.58 4.63 4.11
N SER A 132 -19.59 3.74 4.08
CA SER A 132 -19.58 2.56 3.21
C SER A 132 -20.67 1.53 3.55
N ASP A 133 -21.29 1.58 4.73
CA ASP A 133 -22.48 0.77 5.05
C ASP A 133 -23.72 1.29 4.33
N LYS A 134 -23.76 2.60 4.05
CA LYS A 134 -24.87 3.26 3.36
C LYS A 134 -24.68 3.29 1.85
N TYR A 135 -23.46 3.52 1.36
CA TYR A 135 -23.20 3.76 -0.05
C TYR A 135 -22.32 2.70 -0.69
N ARG A 136 -22.58 2.42 -1.98
CA ARG A 136 -21.68 1.63 -2.82
C ARG A 136 -20.44 2.44 -3.20
N MET A 137 -19.28 1.79 -3.18
CA MET A 137 -18.05 2.34 -3.75
C MET A 137 -18.21 2.45 -5.27
N ILE A 138 -17.77 3.57 -5.83
CA ILE A 138 -18.01 3.92 -7.23
C ILE A 138 -16.77 3.60 -8.06
N VAL A 139 -16.94 2.87 -9.16
CA VAL A 139 -15.89 2.62 -10.15
C VAL A 139 -16.28 3.26 -11.47
N MET A 140 -15.40 4.07 -12.02
CA MET A 140 -15.56 4.76 -13.30
C MET A 140 -14.65 4.10 -14.34
N LEU A 141 -15.23 3.34 -15.26
CA LEU A 141 -14.51 2.70 -16.36
C LEU A 141 -14.45 3.64 -17.57
N VAL A 142 -13.27 4.19 -17.80
CA VAL A 142 -12.97 5.23 -18.79
C VAL A 142 -12.57 4.60 -20.12
N TYR A 143 -13.12 5.10 -21.22
CA TYR A 143 -12.84 4.63 -22.57
C TYR A 143 -11.58 5.31 -23.13
N GLN A 144 -10.41 4.83 -22.72
CA GLN A 144 -9.11 5.29 -23.24
C GLN A 144 -8.08 4.17 -23.27
N GLU A 145 -7.03 4.33 -24.08
CA GLU A 145 -5.91 3.40 -24.14
C GLU A 145 -4.75 3.77 -23.21
N GLU A 146 -4.59 5.06 -22.89
CA GLU A 146 -3.58 5.51 -21.93
C GLU A 146 -3.86 4.89 -20.56
N TRP A 147 -2.82 4.33 -19.93
CA TRP A 147 -2.91 3.62 -18.66
C TRP A 147 -3.62 4.48 -17.61
N LEU A 148 -4.62 3.89 -16.93
CA LEU A 148 -5.33 4.55 -15.84
C LEU A 148 -5.74 3.51 -14.79
N ALA A 149 -5.21 3.69 -13.59
CA ALA A 149 -5.77 3.18 -12.35
C ALA A 149 -5.51 4.23 -11.27
N THR A 150 -6.58 4.64 -10.58
CA THR A 150 -6.50 5.60 -9.48
C THR A 150 -7.61 5.30 -8.50
N GLY A 151 -7.27 5.15 -7.23
CA GLY A 151 -8.17 5.05 -6.09
C GLY A 151 -8.15 6.34 -5.27
N SER A 152 -9.32 6.79 -4.84
CA SER A 152 -9.51 7.96 -3.98
C SER A 152 -10.95 7.94 -3.46
N GLY A 153 -11.66 9.06 -3.52
CA GLY A 153 -13.08 9.12 -3.27
C GLY A 153 -13.70 10.48 -3.60
N TYR A 154 -14.99 10.59 -3.29
CA TYR A 154 -15.79 11.77 -3.57
C TYR A 154 -16.28 12.43 -2.30
N ASP A 155 -16.12 13.76 -2.24
CA ASP A 155 -16.76 14.68 -1.30
C ASP A 155 -16.60 14.33 0.19
N ASP A 156 -15.56 13.60 0.58
CA ASP A 156 -15.43 12.98 1.90
C ASP A 156 -16.66 12.14 2.30
N VAL A 157 -17.29 11.47 1.33
CA VAL A 157 -18.47 10.62 1.53
C VAL A 157 -18.18 9.16 1.23
N ILE A 158 -17.58 8.86 0.08
CA ILE A 158 -17.42 7.48 -0.40
C ILE A 158 -16.12 7.33 -1.17
N GLY A 159 -15.41 6.22 -0.95
CA GLY A 159 -14.28 5.84 -1.80
C GLY A 159 -14.70 5.60 -3.25
N ALA A 160 -13.76 5.74 -4.19
CA ALA A 160 -14.01 5.57 -5.61
C ALA A 160 -12.72 5.21 -6.38
N LEU A 161 -12.90 4.57 -7.54
CA LEU A 161 -11.83 4.21 -8.45
C LEU A 161 -12.12 4.74 -9.87
N TRP A 162 -11.07 5.08 -10.60
CA TRP A 162 -11.09 5.39 -12.02
C TRP A 162 -10.11 4.47 -12.71
N VAL A 163 -10.59 3.71 -13.69
CA VAL A 163 -9.84 2.63 -14.32
C VAL A 163 -10.08 2.62 -15.83
N ASN A 164 -9.19 1.98 -16.56
CA ASN A 164 -9.38 1.70 -17.98
C ASN A 164 -9.02 0.23 -18.31
N PRO A 165 -9.27 -0.24 -19.54
CA PRO A 165 -9.04 -1.64 -19.90
C PRO A 165 -7.57 -2.11 -19.76
N ALA A 166 -6.60 -1.19 -19.79
CA ALA A 166 -5.18 -1.51 -19.63
C ALA A 166 -4.84 -2.04 -18.22
N THR A 167 -5.68 -1.75 -17.21
CA THR A 167 -5.44 -2.12 -15.81
C THR A 167 -6.35 -3.24 -15.31
N THR A 168 -7.23 -3.77 -16.18
CA THR A 168 -8.23 -4.78 -15.84
C THR A 168 -8.06 -6.10 -16.60
N LYS A 169 -6.87 -6.39 -17.13
CA LYS A 169 -6.59 -7.56 -18.00
C LYS A 169 -5.33 -8.35 -17.60
N PRO A 170 -5.45 -9.30 -16.66
CA PRO A 170 -6.60 -9.54 -15.79
C PRO A 170 -6.70 -8.49 -14.69
N VAL A 171 -7.83 -8.46 -13.97
CA VAL A 171 -7.91 -7.67 -12.73
C VAL A 171 -6.97 -8.31 -11.71
N GLY A 172 -6.09 -7.53 -11.10
CA GLY A 172 -4.99 -8.06 -10.30
C GLY A 172 -4.54 -7.10 -9.21
N HIS A 173 -3.26 -7.17 -8.87
CA HIS A 173 -2.64 -6.40 -7.78
C HIS A 173 -2.82 -4.88 -7.95
N VAL A 174 -2.82 -4.35 -9.17
CA VAL A 174 -3.07 -2.92 -9.44
C VAL A 174 -4.46 -2.49 -8.93
N ILE A 175 -5.52 -3.22 -9.30
CA ILE A 175 -6.87 -2.87 -8.85
C ILE A 175 -7.02 -3.07 -7.34
N ALA A 176 -6.38 -4.11 -6.78
CA ALA A 176 -6.33 -4.29 -5.33
C ALA A 176 -5.67 -3.09 -4.61
N HIS A 177 -4.57 -2.55 -5.16
CA HIS A 177 -3.89 -1.35 -4.67
C HIS A 177 -4.83 -0.13 -4.69
N GLU A 178 -5.55 0.12 -5.78
CA GLU A 178 -6.49 1.25 -5.87
C GLU A 178 -7.70 1.11 -4.93
N PHE A 179 -8.17 -0.12 -4.68
CA PHE A 179 -9.14 -0.36 -3.61
C PHE A 179 -8.53 -0.01 -2.25
N GLY A 180 -7.24 -0.29 -2.03
CA GLY A 180 -6.49 0.17 -0.86
C GLY A 180 -6.61 1.68 -0.65
N HIS A 181 -6.27 2.49 -1.66
CA HIS A 181 -6.45 3.95 -1.61
C HIS A 181 -7.90 4.37 -1.37
N SER A 182 -8.87 3.65 -1.93
CA SER A 182 -10.29 3.97 -1.72
C SER A 182 -10.72 3.72 -0.27
N PHE A 183 -10.17 2.70 0.39
CA PHE A 183 -10.42 2.44 1.81
C PHE A 183 -9.65 3.39 2.73
N GLN A 184 -8.42 3.75 2.39
CA GLN A 184 -7.70 4.85 3.05
C GLN A 184 -8.49 6.15 2.96
N TYR A 185 -9.08 6.43 1.80
CA TYR A 185 -9.93 7.59 1.62
C TYR A 185 -11.17 7.51 2.53
N GLN A 186 -11.80 6.34 2.59
CA GLN A 186 -13.00 6.05 3.38
C GLN A 186 -12.82 6.31 4.89
N VAL A 187 -11.61 6.14 5.44
CA VAL A 187 -11.31 6.47 6.85
C VAL A 187 -11.67 7.93 7.16
N LYS A 188 -11.32 8.87 6.26
CA LYS A 188 -11.69 10.29 6.40
C LYS A 188 -13.19 10.50 6.20
N CYS A 189 -13.79 9.80 5.24
CA CYS A 189 -15.24 9.87 5.03
C CYS A 189 -16.00 9.53 6.31
N ASP A 190 -15.49 8.60 7.11
CA ASP A 190 -16.09 8.14 8.36
C ASP A 190 -15.81 9.08 9.56
N GLY A 191 -15.10 10.20 9.32
CA GLY A 191 -14.87 11.26 10.30
C GLY A 191 -13.51 11.20 11.01
N HIS A 192 -12.62 10.28 10.60
CA HIS A 192 -11.28 10.15 11.16
C HIS A 192 -10.26 11.04 10.43
N TYR A 193 -9.06 11.17 10.97
CA TYR A 193 -7.98 11.94 10.32
C TYR A 193 -7.46 11.25 9.05
N GLY A 194 -7.08 9.96 9.16
CA GLY A 194 -6.65 9.15 8.01
C GLY A 194 -5.37 9.62 7.33
N PHE A 195 -4.42 10.18 8.08
CA PHE A 195 -3.09 10.59 7.59
C PHE A 195 -3.11 11.50 6.36
N ARG A 196 -3.74 12.67 6.45
CA ARG A 196 -3.89 13.60 5.31
C ARG A 196 -3.22 14.92 5.57
N ASP A 197 -3.05 15.72 4.51
CA ASP A 197 -2.69 17.13 4.59
C ASP A 197 -1.33 17.43 5.25
N GLN A 198 -0.45 16.42 5.31
CA GLN A 198 0.94 16.54 5.79
C GLN A 198 1.91 16.08 4.70
N ASN A 199 3.08 16.71 4.62
CA ASN A 199 4.09 16.38 3.61
C ASN A 199 4.94 15.12 3.96
N TYR A 200 4.69 14.48 5.11
CA TYR A 200 5.43 13.30 5.59
C TYR A 200 4.59 12.02 5.62
N VAL A 201 3.36 12.03 5.10
CA VAL A 201 2.46 10.86 5.10
C VAL A 201 2.25 10.25 3.72
N GLY A 202 2.67 10.93 2.65
CA GLY A 202 2.47 10.46 1.27
C GLY A 202 3.07 9.08 0.99
N SER A 203 4.31 8.84 1.43
CA SER A 203 4.93 7.52 1.29
C SER A 203 4.12 6.42 1.98
N PHE A 204 3.52 6.71 3.13
CA PHE A 204 2.71 5.74 3.87
C PHE A 204 1.39 5.39 3.16
N TRP A 205 0.80 6.33 2.42
CA TRP A 205 -0.38 6.05 1.57
C TRP A 205 -0.05 4.97 0.55
N GLU A 206 1.03 5.16 -0.21
CA GLU A 206 1.49 4.22 -1.24
C GLU A 206 1.91 2.88 -0.63
N GLN A 207 2.70 2.91 0.44
CA GLN A 207 3.16 1.71 1.15
C GLN A 207 1.97 0.88 1.64
N CYS A 208 1.00 1.52 2.28
CA CYS A 208 -0.14 0.83 2.84
C CYS A 208 -1.03 0.25 1.72
N ALA A 209 -1.28 0.98 0.63
CA ALA A 209 -2.05 0.47 -0.50
C ALA A 209 -1.34 -0.72 -1.17
N GLN A 210 -0.01 -0.65 -1.30
CA GLN A 210 0.80 -1.76 -1.78
C GLN A 210 0.73 -2.97 -0.84
N TYR A 211 0.88 -2.75 0.47
CA TYR A 211 0.79 -3.82 1.46
C TYR A 211 -0.59 -4.50 1.43
N MET A 212 -1.66 -3.73 1.31
CA MET A 212 -3.03 -4.22 1.14
C MET A 212 -3.18 -5.07 -0.13
N SER A 213 -2.53 -4.68 -1.23
CA SER A 213 -2.47 -5.46 -2.46
C SER A 213 -1.66 -6.75 -2.31
N TRP A 214 -0.50 -6.68 -1.64
CA TRP A 214 0.36 -7.83 -1.35
C TRP A 214 -0.36 -8.90 -0.52
N GLN A 215 -1.25 -8.52 0.40
CA GLN A 215 -2.08 -9.49 1.13
C GLN A 215 -3.01 -10.32 0.22
N GLN A 216 -3.38 -9.80 -0.96
CA GLN A 216 -4.24 -10.48 -1.93
C GLN A 216 -3.43 -11.21 -3.00
N TYR A 217 -2.27 -10.66 -3.38
CA TYR A 217 -1.42 -11.15 -4.45
C TYR A 217 0.05 -11.28 -4.00
N PRO A 218 0.36 -12.18 -3.05
CA PRO A 218 1.69 -12.22 -2.44
C PRO A 218 2.83 -12.54 -3.40
N ALA A 219 2.56 -13.26 -4.49
CA ALA A 219 3.57 -13.65 -5.47
C ALA A 219 4.01 -12.50 -6.41
N GLU A 220 3.16 -11.49 -6.62
CA GLU A 220 3.39 -10.44 -7.64
C GLU A 220 4.54 -9.48 -7.27
N PHE A 221 4.86 -9.36 -5.98
CA PHE A 221 5.85 -8.40 -5.46
C PHE A 221 7.23 -9.02 -5.22
N THR A 222 7.39 -10.30 -5.54
CA THR A 222 8.68 -11.00 -5.35
C THR A 222 9.78 -10.39 -6.20
N GLY A 223 9.45 -9.89 -7.40
CA GLY A 223 10.39 -9.22 -8.32
C GLY A 223 10.91 -7.87 -7.84
N ASP A 224 10.27 -7.24 -6.85
CA ASP A 224 10.66 -5.92 -6.33
C ASP A 224 11.74 -6.03 -5.23
N LEU A 225 11.98 -7.25 -4.72
CA LEU A 225 12.95 -7.51 -3.67
C LEU A 225 14.36 -6.96 -3.94
N PRO A 226 14.94 -7.08 -5.16
CA PRO A 226 16.26 -6.51 -5.43
C PRO A 226 16.28 -4.98 -5.25
N PHE A 227 15.19 -4.29 -5.61
CA PHE A 227 15.08 -2.84 -5.45
C PHE A 227 14.95 -2.47 -3.97
N LEU A 228 14.13 -3.20 -3.19
CA LEU A 228 14.06 -3.07 -1.74
C LEU A 228 15.44 -3.24 -1.11
N LEU A 229 16.11 -4.36 -1.39
CA LEU A 229 17.39 -4.72 -0.76
C LEU A 229 18.50 -3.73 -1.07
N LYS A 230 18.49 -3.12 -2.26
CA LYS A 230 19.42 -2.04 -2.63
C LYS A 230 19.22 -0.79 -1.77
N ASN A 231 17.99 -0.55 -1.32
CA ASN A 231 17.58 0.67 -0.63
C ASN A 231 17.18 0.46 0.84
N ILE A 232 17.32 -0.75 1.39
CA ILE A 232 16.81 -1.13 2.73
C ILE A 232 17.47 -0.39 3.91
N HIS A 233 18.57 0.33 3.62
CA HIS A 233 19.22 1.23 4.56
C HIS A 233 18.47 2.56 4.72
N LYS A 234 17.53 2.90 3.84
CA LYS A 234 16.74 4.13 3.88
C LYS A 234 15.65 4.08 4.96
N ASN A 235 15.10 5.24 5.26
CA ASN A 235 14.01 5.41 6.21
C ASN A 235 12.79 4.62 5.78
N PHE A 236 12.06 4.05 6.74
CA PHE A 236 10.79 3.37 6.49
C PHE A 236 9.85 4.22 5.61
N SER A 237 9.77 5.52 5.87
CA SER A 237 8.89 6.47 5.16
C SER A 237 9.54 7.12 3.92
N HIS A 238 10.73 6.67 3.49
CA HIS A 238 11.41 7.29 2.36
C HIS A 238 10.63 7.07 1.04
N GLU A 239 10.41 8.16 0.31
CA GLU A 239 9.69 8.24 -0.95
C GLU A 239 10.23 7.28 -2.02
N ASP A 240 11.54 7.06 -2.09
CA ASP A 240 12.17 6.22 -3.11
C ASP A 240 11.78 4.74 -3.03
N ILE A 241 11.36 4.27 -1.85
CA ILE A 241 11.02 2.86 -1.58
C ILE A 241 9.56 2.68 -1.16
N ARG A 242 8.71 3.68 -1.43
CA ARG A 242 7.32 3.68 -1.00
C ARG A 242 6.51 2.48 -1.52
N TYR A 243 6.88 1.87 -2.63
CA TYR A 243 6.18 0.68 -3.14
C TYR A 243 6.75 -0.63 -2.58
N GLU A 244 7.96 -0.63 -2.02
CA GLU A 244 8.63 -1.86 -1.57
C GLU A 244 8.74 -1.97 -0.05
N SER A 245 8.62 -0.84 0.67
CA SER A 245 8.70 -0.74 2.14
C SER A 245 7.45 -1.28 2.86
N ILE A 246 7.02 -2.50 2.49
CA ILE A 246 5.78 -3.13 2.98
C ILE A 246 6.00 -4.11 4.16
N TYR A 247 7.24 -4.57 4.34
CA TYR A 247 7.56 -5.66 5.27
C TYR A 247 7.47 -5.27 6.75
N LEU A 248 7.63 -3.99 7.10
CA LEU A 248 7.45 -3.55 8.48
C LEU A 248 5.97 -3.67 8.90
N MET A 249 5.03 -3.45 7.98
CA MET A 249 3.60 -3.68 8.22
C MET A 249 3.25 -5.18 8.33
N GLU A 250 3.98 -6.06 7.64
CA GLU A 250 3.85 -7.52 7.85
C GLU A 250 4.30 -7.93 9.25
N TYR A 251 5.39 -7.33 9.74
CA TYR A 251 5.82 -7.51 11.12
C TYR A 251 4.77 -6.99 12.11
N TRP A 252 4.15 -5.82 11.86
CA TRP A 252 3.03 -5.33 12.67
C TRP A 252 1.85 -6.30 12.68
N LYS A 253 1.48 -6.88 11.52
CA LYS A 253 0.45 -7.92 11.46
C LYS A 253 0.79 -9.13 12.31
N GLN A 254 2.05 -9.59 12.26
CA GLN A 254 2.48 -10.73 13.07
C GLN A 254 2.38 -10.43 14.58
N LYS A 255 2.67 -9.21 15.00
CA LYS A 255 2.60 -8.79 16.42
C LYS A 255 1.17 -8.55 16.90
N HIS A 256 0.34 -7.91 16.09
CA HIS A 256 -0.92 -7.31 16.55
C HIS A 256 -2.18 -7.77 15.81
N GLY A 257 -2.04 -8.66 14.82
CA GLY A 257 -3.15 -9.15 14.00
C GLY A 257 -3.36 -8.36 12.70
N LYS A 258 -4.13 -8.95 11.79
CA LYS A 258 -4.41 -8.41 10.43
C LYS A 258 -5.23 -7.13 10.43
N GLU A 259 -6.03 -6.91 11.48
CA GLU A 259 -6.83 -5.72 11.68
C GLU A 259 -6.03 -4.51 12.15
N PHE A 260 -4.79 -4.72 12.61
CA PHE A 260 -4.04 -3.69 13.32
C PHE A 260 -3.70 -2.49 12.43
N LEU A 261 -3.39 -2.71 11.15
CA LEU A 261 -3.17 -1.59 10.23
C LEU A 261 -4.43 -0.74 10.06
N GLY A 262 -5.62 -1.35 9.99
CA GLY A 262 -6.89 -0.62 10.00
C GLY A 262 -7.08 0.22 11.26
N ARG A 263 -6.65 -0.28 12.43
CA ARG A 263 -6.63 0.51 13.67
C ARG A 263 -5.66 1.69 13.61
N VAL A 264 -4.45 1.51 13.06
CA VAL A 264 -3.47 2.61 12.89
C VAL A 264 -4.10 3.76 12.09
N TRP A 265 -4.83 3.46 11.02
CA TRP A 265 -5.54 4.46 10.22
C TRP A 265 -6.73 5.12 10.93
N ASN A 266 -7.60 4.32 11.56
CA ASN A 266 -8.82 4.83 12.22
C ASN A 266 -8.53 5.61 13.51
N GLU A 267 -7.51 5.20 14.26
CA GLU A 267 -7.15 5.81 15.55
C GLU A 267 -6.14 6.96 15.40
N ALA A 268 -5.65 7.26 14.19
CA ALA A 268 -4.72 8.37 13.93
C ALA A 268 -5.31 9.73 14.35
N ILE A 269 -4.47 10.59 14.91
CA ILE A 269 -4.84 11.97 15.28
C ILE A 269 -4.20 12.99 14.33
N ASP A 270 -4.78 14.19 14.25
CA ASP A 270 -4.33 15.23 13.33
C ASP A 270 -2.83 15.55 13.49
N ALA A 271 -2.16 15.74 12.35
CA ALA A 271 -0.72 15.91 12.22
C ALA A 271 0.15 14.78 12.81
N GLU A 272 -0.37 13.57 13.02
CA GLU A 272 0.42 12.43 13.51
C GLU A 272 1.12 11.65 12.37
N HIS A 273 2.38 11.27 12.57
CA HIS A 273 3.06 10.32 11.66
C HIS A 273 2.67 8.85 11.98
N PRO A 274 2.61 7.93 11.00
CA PRO A 274 2.20 6.54 11.23
C PRO A 274 2.97 5.79 12.31
N ILE A 275 4.27 6.06 12.46
CA ILE A 275 5.10 5.49 13.54
C ILE A 275 4.70 6.05 14.91
N GLU A 276 4.29 7.31 15.00
CA GLU A 276 3.78 7.90 16.25
C GLU A 276 2.44 7.27 16.63
N ALA A 277 1.53 7.13 15.65
CA ALA A 277 0.27 6.42 15.82
C ALA A 277 0.50 4.99 16.32
N TYR A 278 1.40 4.25 15.67
CA TYR A 278 1.80 2.90 16.08
C TYR A 278 2.23 2.86 17.55
N LYS A 279 3.19 3.72 17.93
CA LYS A 279 3.72 3.78 19.30
C LYS A 279 2.63 4.12 20.32
N ARG A 280 1.76 5.08 20.02
CA ARG A 280 0.65 5.49 20.89
C ARG A 280 -0.36 4.36 21.09
N ILE A 281 -0.79 3.70 20.01
CA ILE A 281 -1.79 2.62 20.04
C ILE A 281 -1.26 1.40 20.79
N THR A 282 0.01 1.05 20.58
CA THR A 282 0.68 -0.10 21.21
C THR A 282 1.25 0.23 22.59
N LYS A 283 1.26 1.51 22.97
CA LYS A 283 1.77 2.03 24.26
C LYS A 283 3.24 1.71 24.48
N ILE A 284 4.04 1.77 23.41
CA ILE A 284 5.49 1.60 23.49
C ILE A 284 6.20 2.94 23.31
N ASN A 285 7.38 3.07 23.92
CA ASN A 285 8.23 4.24 23.74
C ASN A 285 9.14 4.10 22.51
N GLN A 286 9.93 5.14 22.22
CA GLN A 286 10.84 5.14 21.06
C GLN A 286 11.89 4.02 21.14
N GLU A 287 12.40 3.72 22.34
CA GLU A 287 13.42 2.69 22.52
C GLU A 287 12.88 1.31 22.16
N GLN A 288 11.67 0.99 22.65
CA GLN A 288 10.97 -0.26 22.36
C GLN A 288 10.61 -0.38 20.87
N PHE A 289 10.17 0.71 20.23
CA PHE A 289 9.92 0.69 18.79
C PHE A 289 11.18 0.41 17.97
N ASN A 290 12.31 1.02 18.36
CA ASN A 290 13.57 0.75 17.69
C ASN A 290 14.05 -0.71 17.90
N ASP A 291 13.76 -1.31 19.06
CA ASP A 291 14.05 -2.73 19.30
C ASP A 291 13.18 -3.63 18.42
N GLU A 292 11.91 -3.26 18.19
CA GLU A 292 11.03 -3.92 17.23
C GLU A 292 11.52 -3.77 15.78
N VAL A 293 12.01 -2.60 15.38
CA VAL A 293 12.63 -2.38 14.06
C VAL A 293 13.87 -3.25 13.88
N PHE A 294 14.68 -3.43 14.93
CA PHE A 294 15.81 -4.35 14.88
C PHE A 294 15.36 -5.81 14.73
N GLU A 295 14.32 -6.24 15.45
CA GLU A 295 13.74 -7.59 15.28
C GLU A 295 13.21 -7.80 13.86
N TYR A 296 12.53 -6.80 13.29
CA TYR A 296 12.11 -6.76 11.89
C TYR A 296 13.30 -6.94 10.93
N ALA A 297 14.39 -6.19 11.14
CA ALA A 297 15.60 -6.30 10.33
C ALA A 297 16.22 -7.72 10.41
N CYS A 298 16.22 -8.33 11.60
CA CYS A 298 16.69 -9.70 11.79
C CYS A 298 15.80 -10.73 11.07
N LYS A 299 14.47 -10.57 11.13
CA LYS A 299 13.51 -11.46 10.45
C LYS A 299 13.65 -11.43 8.93
N ASN A 300 13.99 -10.28 8.37
CA ASN A 300 14.17 -10.13 6.92
C ASN A 300 15.37 -10.94 6.38
N ILE A 301 16.31 -11.40 7.22
CA ILE A 301 17.44 -12.23 6.76
C ILE A 301 16.98 -13.53 6.09
N THR A 302 15.84 -14.07 6.51
CA THR A 302 15.23 -15.28 5.93
C THR A 302 13.79 -15.08 5.51
N TRP A 303 13.31 -13.83 5.51
CA TRP A 303 11.89 -13.49 5.32
C TRP A 303 10.98 -14.28 6.28
N ASP A 304 11.28 -14.25 7.59
CA ASP A 304 10.62 -15.03 8.65
C ASP A 304 9.20 -14.53 9.00
N TYR A 305 8.32 -14.62 8.01
CA TYR A 305 6.89 -14.28 8.04
C TYR A 305 6.11 -15.32 7.23
N PRO A 306 4.81 -15.53 7.50
CA PRO A 306 3.98 -16.41 6.67
C PRO A 306 4.01 -16.05 5.17
N LEU A 307 3.90 -14.77 4.82
CA LEU A 307 3.99 -14.34 3.41
C LEU A 307 5.42 -14.35 2.85
N GLY A 308 6.44 -14.42 3.70
CA GLY A 308 7.83 -14.57 3.27
C GLY A 308 8.13 -15.90 2.59
N GLU A 309 7.25 -16.90 2.74
CA GLU A 309 7.35 -18.17 1.99
C GLU A 309 7.27 -17.96 0.47
N TYR A 310 6.51 -16.97 0.00
CA TYR A 310 6.45 -16.63 -1.44
C TYR A 310 7.80 -16.12 -1.95
N ASN A 311 8.48 -15.27 -1.16
CA ASN A 311 9.83 -14.80 -1.48
C ASN A 311 10.80 -15.99 -1.55
N ASN A 312 10.81 -16.83 -0.52
CA ASN A 312 11.70 -17.98 -0.45
C ASN A 312 11.45 -18.97 -1.60
N THR A 313 10.19 -19.25 -1.91
CA THR A 313 9.80 -20.15 -3.03
C THR A 313 10.27 -19.59 -4.36
N TYR A 314 10.00 -18.30 -4.62
CA TYR A 314 10.42 -17.63 -5.84
C TYR A 314 11.95 -17.64 -5.99
N ILE A 315 12.68 -17.19 -4.96
CA ILE A 315 14.15 -17.12 -4.97
C ILE A 315 14.76 -18.51 -5.18
N ASN A 316 14.25 -19.55 -4.53
CA ASN A 316 14.78 -20.91 -4.67
C ASN A 316 14.54 -21.50 -6.07
N ALA A 317 13.52 -21.04 -6.79
CA ALA A 317 13.24 -21.46 -8.16
C ALA A 317 14.14 -20.74 -9.21
N LEU A 318 14.78 -19.62 -8.84
CA LEU A 318 15.67 -18.89 -9.75
C LEU A 318 16.98 -19.64 -10.02
N PRO A 319 17.57 -19.46 -11.23
CA PRO A 319 18.95 -19.86 -11.51
C PRO A 319 19.92 -19.28 -10.48
N LYS A 320 20.98 -20.05 -10.15
CA LYS A 320 21.88 -19.70 -9.04
C LYS A 320 22.49 -18.31 -9.13
N LEU A 321 22.84 -17.87 -10.35
CA LEU A 321 23.41 -16.54 -10.60
C LEU A 321 22.41 -15.41 -10.36
N GLN A 322 21.12 -15.63 -10.57
CA GLN A 322 20.08 -14.63 -10.33
C GLN A 322 19.73 -14.53 -8.84
N GLN A 323 19.85 -15.62 -8.07
CA GLN A 323 19.61 -15.61 -6.62
C GLN A 323 20.46 -14.57 -5.88
N ASP A 324 21.62 -14.20 -6.42
CA ASP A 324 22.50 -13.22 -5.79
C ASP A 324 21.92 -11.80 -5.80
N GLU A 325 20.98 -11.47 -6.69
CA GLU A 325 20.27 -10.18 -6.69
C GLU A 325 19.25 -10.07 -5.55
N TYR A 326 18.83 -11.21 -4.99
CA TYR A 326 17.80 -11.33 -3.94
C TYR A 326 18.39 -11.51 -2.54
N LYS A 327 19.67 -11.21 -2.35
CA LYS A 327 20.37 -11.29 -1.06
C LYS A 327 20.72 -9.91 -0.55
N HIS A 328 20.70 -9.73 0.77
CA HIS A 328 21.24 -8.54 1.42
C HIS A 328 22.72 -8.35 1.03
N LYS A 329 23.06 -7.11 0.66
CA LYS A 329 24.42 -6.70 0.31
C LYS A 329 24.74 -5.39 1.01
N THR A 330 25.75 -5.44 1.88
CA THR A 330 26.29 -4.26 2.55
C THR A 330 27.74 -4.08 2.13
N SER A 331 28.05 -2.91 1.56
CA SER A 331 29.41 -2.53 1.18
C SER A 331 30.11 -1.82 2.33
N LEU A 332 31.28 -2.33 2.70
CA LEU A 332 32.16 -1.74 3.70
C LEU A 332 33.56 -1.55 3.10
N THR A 333 34.27 -0.51 3.51
CA THR A 333 35.65 -0.24 3.05
C THR A 333 36.61 -0.24 4.23
N ALA A 334 37.80 -0.82 4.06
CA ALA A 334 38.83 -0.79 5.09
C ALA A 334 39.35 0.65 5.30
N VAL A 335 39.44 1.10 6.56
CA VAL A 335 39.82 2.49 6.91
C VAL A 335 41.02 2.60 7.87
N GLY A 336 41.73 1.48 8.11
CA GLY A 336 42.88 1.41 9.02
C GLY A 336 42.57 0.68 10.34
N ASP A 337 43.61 0.26 11.06
CA ASP A 337 43.53 -0.43 12.37
C ASP A 337 42.63 -1.68 12.42
N GLY A 338 42.38 -2.30 11.26
CA GLY A 338 41.48 -3.44 11.10
C GLY A 338 39.98 -3.07 11.09
N TYR A 339 39.63 -1.78 11.00
CA TYR A 339 38.26 -1.33 10.87
C TYR A 339 37.78 -1.31 9.42
N PHE A 340 36.51 -1.62 9.26
CA PHE A 340 35.72 -1.48 8.05
C PHE A 340 34.60 -0.46 8.28
N GLN A 341 34.50 0.56 7.44
CA GLN A 341 33.50 1.61 7.53
C GLN A 341 32.39 1.39 6.49
N ILE A 342 31.15 1.72 6.86
CA ILE A 342 30.00 1.66 5.96
C ILE A 342 30.21 2.55 4.74
N SER A 343 29.81 2.06 3.56
CA SER A 343 29.80 2.85 2.33
C SER A 343 28.91 4.09 2.49
N PRO A 344 29.33 5.27 2.01
CA PRO A 344 28.52 6.49 2.07
C PRO A 344 27.11 6.34 1.46
N ASN A 345 26.95 5.48 0.45
CA ASN A 345 25.68 5.26 -0.25
C ASN A 345 24.76 4.22 0.42
N GLN A 346 25.16 3.69 1.59
CA GLN A 346 24.39 2.70 2.34
C GLN A 346 24.37 2.99 3.84
N ILE A 347 24.66 4.24 4.24
CA ILE A 347 24.57 4.66 5.63
C ILE A 347 23.11 4.47 6.06
N PRO A 348 22.84 3.75 7.16
CA PRO A 348 21.47 3.51 7.60
C PRO A 348 20.84 4.83 8.06
N GLN A 349 19.65 5.10 7.56
CA GLN A 349 18.77 6.17 7.99
C GLN A 349 17.87 5.71 9.14
N SER A 350 17.03 6.61 9.68
CA SER A 350 16.08 6.27 10.74
C SER A 350 15.19 5.08 10.34
N TYR A 351 15.26 4.00 11.10
CA TYR A 351 14.54 2.73 10.88
C TYR A 351 15.00 1.90 9.68
N GLY A 352 15.98 2.37 8.92
CA GLY A 352 16.70 1.57 7.93
C GLY A 352 17.73 0.66 8.60
N TYR A 353 18.23 -0.31 7.84
CA TYR A 353 19.26 -1.22 8.35
C TYR A 353 20.24 -1.73 7.29
N ASN A 354 21.38 -2.21 7.78
CA ASN A 354 22.34 -2.98 7.02
C ASN A 354 22.40 -4.41 7.56
N ALA A 355 22.55 -5.37 6.65
CA ALA A 355 22.79 -6.76 6.95
C ALA A 355 24.12 -7.18 6.32
N ILE A 356 25.11 -7.45 7.17
CA ILE A 356 26.49 -7.73 6.78
C ILE A 356 26.74 -9.22 6.90
N LYS A 357 26.97 -9.88 5.76
CA LYS A 357 27.29 -11.30 5.75
C LYS A 357 28.73 -11.53 6.18
N LEU A 358 28.94 -12.48 7.08
CA LEU A 358 30.24 -12.86 7.61
C LEU A 358 30.56 -14.31 7.24
N GLU A 359 31.85 -14.63 7.18
CA GLU A 359 32.27 -16.03 7.12
C GLU A 359 31.93 -16.76 8.43
N VAL A 360 31.62 -18.05 8.33
CA VAL A 360 31.33 -18.92 9.47
C VAL A 360 32.58 -19.73 9.81
N PRO A 361 33.30 -19.43 10.91
CA PRO A 361 34.49 -20.18 11.32
C PRO A 361 34.16 -21.58 11.86
N ALA A 362 35.18 -22.32 12.26
CA ALA A 362 35.00 -23.63 12.90
C ALA A 362 34.18 -23.53 14.20
N THR A 363 33.39 -24.57 14.48
CA THR A 363 32.64 -24.74 15.73
C THR A 363 33.53 -24.50 16.96
N GLY A 364 33.00 -23.82 17.97
CA GLY A 364 33.70 -23.43 19.18
C GLY A 364 34.52 -22.14 19.07
N THR A 365 34.69 -21.59 17.86
CA THR A 365 35.34 -20.29 17.67
C THR A 365 34.49 -19.18 18.28
N ASN A 366 35.10 -18.31 19.09
CA ASN A 366 34.46 -17.09 19.58
C ASN A 366 34.68 -15.95 18.57
N VAL A 367 33.64 -15.59 17.84
CA VAL A 367 33.63 -14.46 16.92
C VAL A 367 33.24 -13.21 17.69
N SER A 368 33.93 -12.08 17.44
CA SER A 368 33.54 -10.81 18.03
C SER A 368 33.60 -9.66 17.04
N VAL A 369 32.78 -8.64 17.34
CA VAL A 369 32.77 -7.36 16.66
C VAL A 369 32.99 -6.26 17.67
N SER A 370 33.85 -5.29 17.33
CA SER A 370 33.87 -3.97 17.97
C SER A 370 33.15 -2.98 17.06
N PHE A 371 32.17 -2.27 17.60
CA PHE A 371 31.33 -1.32 16.89
C PHE A 371 31.65 0.11 17.34
N GLU A 372 31.66 1.05 16.39
CA GLU A 372 31.77 2.48 16.66
C GLU A 372 30.90 3.27 15.68
N GLY A 373 29.84 3.90 16.21
CA GLY A 373 29.11 4.95 15.53
C GLY A 373 29.99 6.17 15.34
N LEU A 374 29.95 6.75 14.14
CA LEU A 374 30.76 7.88 13.73
C LEU A 374 29.99 9.19 13.90
N ASP A 375 30.74 10.27 14.03
CA ASP A 375 30.19 11.60 14.22
C ASP A 375 29.65 12.17 12.90
N ASN A 376 28.46 12.75 12.95
CA ASN A 376 27.84 13.56 11.90
C ASN A 376 26.84 14.54 12.52
N ASN A 377 26.04 15.21 11.68
CA ASN A 377 25.02 16.16 12.11
C ASN A 377 23.89 15.54 12.95
N TRP A 378 23.71 14.22 12.90
CA TRP A 378 22.61 13.48 13.52
C TRP A 378 23.03 12.70 14.77
N LYS A 379 24.30 12.83 15.20
CA LYS A 379 24.84 12.11 16.36
C LYS A 379 24.02 12.28 17.64
N SER A 380 23.46 13.47 17.87
CA SER A 380 22.67 13.77 19.08
C SER A 380 21.41 12.92 19.23
N ILE A 381 20.88 12.40 18.12
CA ILE A 381 19.71 11.54 18.10
C ILE A 381 20.06 10.08 17.78
N ALA A 382 21.33 9.70 17.67
CA ALA A 382 21.74 8.34 17.33
C ALA A 382 21.62 7.40 18.54
N GLY A 383 20.69 6.43 18.46
CA GLY A 383 20.43 5.47 19.54
C GLY A 383 20.77 4.02 19.24
N TRP A 384 21.33 3.70 18.06
CA TRP A 384 21.90 2.42 17.59
C TRP A 384 21.23 1.10 18.00
N ARG A 385 20.96 0.20 17.05
CA ARG A 385 20.80 -1.22 17.35
C ARG A 385 21.72 -2.05 16.49
N TRP A 386 22.46 -2.96 17.11
CA TRP A 386 23.33 -3.87 16.38
C TRP A 386 23.48 -5.21 17.11
N GLY A 387 23.76 -6.27 16.36
CA GLY A 387 23.90 -7.60 16.95
C GLY A 387 24.03 -8.70 15.90
N PHE A 388 24.48 -9.87 16.35
CA PHE A 388 24.62 -11.04 15.49
C PHE A 388 23.27 -11.70 15.21
N VAL A 389 23.10 -12.19 13.99
CA VAL A 389 22.04 -13.11 13.59
C VAL A 389 22.68 -14.32 12.96
N VAL A 390 22.24 -15.51 13.36
CA VAL A 390 22.72 -16.78 12.83
C VAL A 390 21.57 -17.50 12.15
N VAL A 391 21.81 -18.04 10.95
CA VAL A 391 20.85 -18.92 10.27
C VAL A 391 21.35 -20.35 10.45
N ASN A 392 20.53 -21.20 11.04
CA ASN A 392 20.91 -22.58 11.27
C ASN A 392 20.74 -23.46 10.01
N THR A 393 21.13 -24.72 10.11
CA THR A 393 21.00 -25.70 9.02
C THR A 393 19.55 -25.99 8.61
N GLN A 394 18.56 -25.66 9.44
CA GLN A 394 17.13 -25.71 9.09
C GLN A 394 16.59 -24.39 8.50
N ASN A 395 17.46 -23.46 8.10
CA ASN A 395 17.09 -22.14 7.59
C ASN A 395 16.29 -21.27 8.58
N LYS A 396 16.38 -21.54 9.88
CA LYS A 396 15.76 -20.72 10.91
C LYS A 396 16.75 -19.68 11.44
N PRO A 397 16.35 -18.40 11.53
CA PRO A 397 17.18 -17.39 12.15
C PRO A 397 17.15 -17.55 13.68
N ILE A 398 18.29 -17.31 14.31
CA ILE A 398 18.50 -17.25 15.76
C ILE A 398 19.09 -15.85 16.03
N TYR A 399 18.40 -15.09 16.88
CA TYR A 399 18.73 -13.70 17.16
C TYR A 399 19.67 -13.61 18.37
N GLY A 400 20.81 -12.94 18.19
CA GLY A 400 21.72 -12.61 19.29
C GLY A 400 21.19 -11.46 20.15
N THR A 401 21.93 -11.14 21.21
CA THR A 401 21.60 -10.02 22.10
C THR A 401 21.75 -8.68 21.37
N ILE A 402 20.67 -7.88 21.39
CA ILE A 402 20.66 -6.51 20.86
C ILE A 402 21.58 -5.62 21.69
N GLN A 403 22.53 -4.97 21.03
CA GLN A 403 23.38 -3.93 21.59
C GLN A 403 22.81 -2.54 21.25
N ARG A 404 23.01 -1.58 22.15
CA ARG A 404 22.47 -0.20 22.04
C ARG A 404 23.54 0.89 22.06
N ASP A 405 24.75 0.55 22.48
CA ASP A 405 25.81 1.54 22.66
C ASP A 405 26.34 2.04 21.31
N SER A 406 26.63 3.33 21.25
CA SER A 406 27.32 3.95 20.11
C SER A 406 28.77 3.49 19.97
N LYS A 407 29.32 2.85 20.99
CA LYS A 407 30.62 2.19 20.96
C LYS A 407 30.61 1.01 21.91
N GLY A 408 30.93 -0.18 21.42
CA GLY A 408 30.88 -1.39 22.24
C GLY A 408 31.45 -2.60 21.52
N ALA A 409 31.35 -3.76 22.18
CA ALA A 409 31.74 -5.03 21.61
C ALA A 409 30.70 -6.12 21.91
N ALA A 410 30.48 -7.02 20.97
CA ALA A 410 29.67 -8.21 21.16
C ALA A 410 30.40 -9.43 20.62
N SER A 411 30.04 -10.61 21.13
CA SER A 411 30.62 -11.87 20.70
C SER A 411 29.60 -13.00 20.65
N ILE A 412 29.88 -13.99 19.81
CA ILE A 412 29.09 -15.21 19.66
C ILE A 412 30.02 -16.42 19.46
N VAL A 413 29.71 -17.52 20.15
CA VAL A 413 30.42 -18.79 19.97
C VAL A 413 29.74 -19.61 18.89
N ILE A 414 30.48 -19.98 17.86
CA ILE A 414 29.95 -20.75 16.72
C ILE A 414 29.55 -22.15 17.17
N GLN A 415 28.31 -22.54 16.84
CA GLN A 415 27.76 -23.87 17.10
C GLN A 415 27.76 -24.70 15.81
N GLU A 416 27.72 -26.02 15.96
CA GLU A 416 27.80 -26.98 14.84
C GLU A 416 26.68 -26.79 13.80
N ASN A 417 25.50 -26.34 14.23
CA ASN A 417 24.34 -26.15 13.36
C ASN A 417 24.27 -24.75 12.71
N PHE A 418 25.28 -23.89 12.88
CA PHE A 418 25.28 -22.56 12.26
C PHE A 418 25.73 -22.65 10.79
N LYS A 419 24.86 -22.21 9.88
CA LYS A 419 25.09 -22.25 8.43
C LYS A 419 25.46 -20.87 7.87
N GLU A 420 24.88 -19.81 8.42
CA GLU A 420 25.20 -18.43 8.03
C GLU A 420 25.35 -17.55 9.28
N LEU A 421 26.27 -16.60 9.22
CA LEU A 421 26.51 -15.61 10.26
C LEU A 421 26.35 -14.21 9.66
N TRP A 422 25.59 -13.38 10.35
CA TRP A 422 25.29 -12.01 9.94
C TRP A 422 25.50 -11.05 11.11
N LEU A 423 25.91 -9.83 10.79
CA LEU A 423 25.84 -8.70 11.70
C LEU A 423 24.79 -7.73 11.16
N ILE A 424 23.82 -7.39 12.01
CA ILE A 424 22.79 -6.39 11.69
C ILE A 424 23.16 -5.07 12.37
N VAL A 425 23.01 -3.97 11.66
CA VAL A 425 23.13 -2.61 12.20
C VAL A 425 21.93 -1.81 11.71
N SER A 426 21.15 -1.23 12.61
CA SER A 426 19.96 -0.44 12.29
C SER A 426 20.11 0.99 12.80
N GLY A 427 19.68 1.93 11.96
CA GLY A 427 19.52 3.33 12.33
C GLY A 427 18.35 3.46 13.29
N ALA A 428 18.62 3.89 14.51
CA ALA A 428 17.66 3.79 15.59
C ALA A 428 17.61 5.09 16.38
N PRO A 429 16.79 6.07 15.97
CA PRO A 429 16.84 7.39 16.52
C PRO A 429 16.27 7.43 17.95
N THR A 430 16.85 8.23 18.84
CA THR A 430 16.41 8.36 20.24
C THR A 430 15.08 9.12 20.36
N VAL A 431 14.71 9.86 19.33
CA VAL A 431 13.42 10.54 19.14
C VAL A 431 12.96 10.32 17.71
N HIS A 432 11.65 10.20 17.47
CA HIS A 432 11.13 10.15 16.11
C HIS A 432 11.19 11.53 15.46
N THR A 433 11.63 11.57 14.20
CA THR A 433 11.48 12.73 13.32
C THR A 433 10.67 12.30 12.12
N ASN A 434 9.80 13.19 11.65
CA ASN A 434 9.01 12.94 10.45
C ASN A 434 9.91 13.07 9.21
N HIS A 435 10.00 11.98 8.43
CA HIS A 435 10.63 12.00 7.11
C HIS A 435 9.73 12.78 6.15
N VAL A 436 10.17 13.97 5.76
CA VAL A 436 9.43 14.80 4.82
C VAL A 436 9.68 14.29 3.42
N TRP A 437 8.62 14.16 2.63
CA TRP A 437 8.77 13.97 1.19
C TRP A 437 9.12 15.32 0.56
N ASP A 438 10.41 15.51 0.25
CA ASP A 438 10.90 16.71 -0.45
C ASP A 438 11.91 16.42 -1.57
N ASP A 439 12.17 15.15 -1.87
CA ASP A 439 13.12 14.67 -2.87
C ASP A 439 14.57 15.16 -2.60
N LYS A 440 14.94 15.45 -1.34
CA LYS A 440 16.26 15.96 -0.94
C LYS A 440 16.96 15.07 0.08
N SER A 441 17.68 14.08 -0.42
CA SER A 441 18.46 13.16 0.42
C SER A 441 19.57 13.78 1.28
N ASP A 442 19.93 15.06 1.11
CA ASP A 442 20.97 15.73 1.93
C ASP A 442 20.50 16.12 3.32
N ASN A 443 19.18 16.20 3.54
CA ASN A 443 18.58 16.47 4.85
C ASN A 443 18.09 15.21 5.59
N ASP A 444 18.21 14.03 4.97
CA ASP A 444 17.82 12.77 5.60
C ASP A 444 18.73 12.41 6.77
N GLU A 445 18.14 11.97 7.89
CA GLU A 445 18.93 11.48 9.01
C GLU A 445 19.65 10.21 8.64
N ASN A 446 20.93 10.16 8.95
CA ASN A 446 21.78 9.02 8.66
C ASN A 446 22.73 8.76 9.82
N PHE A 447 23.14 7.51 9.98
CA PHE A 447 23.94 7.04 11.12
C PHE A 447 25.17 6.27 10.60
N PRO A 448 26.29 6.96 10.30
CA PRO A 448 27.51 6.32 9.84
C PRO A 448 28.21 5.54 10.97
N TYR A 449 28.86 4.43 10.64
CA TYR A 449 29.57 3.60 11.61
C TYR A 449 30.78 2.89 10.99
N LYS A 450 31.63 2.35 11.85
CA LYS A 450 32.67 1.38 11.49
C LYS A 450 32.65 0.19 12.45
N ILE A 451 33.14 -0.94 11.96
CA ILE A 451 33.25 -2.19 12.70
C ILE A 451 34.65 -2.78 12.58
N LYS A 452 35.09 -3.51 13.61
CA LYS A 452 36.27 -4.35 13.57
C LYS A 452 35.89 -5.77 13.94
N LEU A 453 36.23 -6.72 13.08
CA LEU A 453 35.90 -8.14 13.23
C LEU A 453 37.10 -8.90 13.77
N THR A 454 36.86 -9.85 14.68
CA THR A 454 37.88 -10.78 15.19
C THR A 454 37.40 -12.21 15.01
N ASN A 455 38.30 -13.08 14.53
CA ASN A 455 38.04 -14.48 14.21
C ASN A 455 36.99 -14.71 13.12
N THR A 456 36.68 -13.72 12.29
CA THR A 456 35.86 -13.83 11.07
C THR A 456 36.24 -12.71 10.08
N SER A 457 35.69 -12.76 8.87
CA SER A 457 35.84 -11.76 7.82
C SER A 457 34.50 -11.49 7.12
N LEU A 458 34.45 -10.40 6.34
CA LEU A 458 33.35 -10.16 5.40
C LEU A 458 33.30 -11.28 4.35
N LYS A 459 32.09 -11.58 3.86
CA LYS A 459 31.83 -12.63 2.86
C LYS A 459 31.42 -12.05 1.50
#